data_AF-P44132-F1
#
_entry.id   AF-P44132-F1
#
_cell.length_a   1.000
_cell.length_b   1.000
_cell.length_c   1.000
_cell.angle_alpha   90.00
_cell.angle_beta   90.00
_cell.angle_gamma   90.00
#
_symmetry.space_group_name_H-M   'P 1'
#
loop_
_entity.id
_entity.type
_entity.pdbx_description
1 polymer ?
#
loop_
_entity_poly.entity_id
_entity_poly.type
_entity_poly.pdbx_seq_one_letter_code
_entity_poly.pdbx_strand_id
1 'polypeptide(L)'
;MKKSKIAAGVVVALAAVWCTSAWFTGKKAEEEYLYQLEQLNQLFTKTEALEESKIFYKNIKFERGLFASHIQDQIEIHKANETIIIPLSSTLYHGPLPLDRVAKLNFVPAIFSSQTLLGKNATTQAFFDITESEKPLQLNFAMNYSLSGNAELKLASGQYHNEQSKTDFDWSNVVLNIDLNQNTPNNYVLSVDTFNSNAPNHAVSTASSIKIKDLVVQGSLQSTKWPFIYSGNINSKIGYFEQNTESAESGEKFSLIQKNSQANLTTQVEGDTVNIINKTNLDELHINGNNLGKVTNNVEFNHIDGNALQELLNILVAIGKADSECLYLKHWCKNYNKQAWPLRIISLKLSLPLFLFLMKKAKWHWI
;
A
#
# COMPACT_ATOMS: atom_id res chain seq x y z
N MET A 1 53.12 9.27 23.26
CA MET A 1 52.67 8.36 22.17
C MET A 1 52.41 9.19 20.92
N LYS A 2 52.78 8.72 19.71
CA LYS A 2 52.46 9.45 18.46
C LYS A 2 50.94 9.57 18.34
N LYS A 3 50.40 10.77 18.10
CA LYS A 3 48.95 11.01 17.95
C LYS A 3 48.27 10.03 16.99
N SER A 4 49.01 9.58 15.97
CA SER A 4 48.57 8.55 15.02
C SER A 4 48.27 7.18 15.65
N LYS A 5 49.00 6.72 16.67
CA LYS A 5 48.73 5.44 17.35
C LYS A 5 47.45 5.49 18.19
N ILE A 6 47.20 6.64 18.82
CA ILE A 6 45.95 6.87 19.57
C ILE A 6 44.77 6.91 18.60
N ALA A 7 44.88 7.68 17.51
CA ALA A 7 43.85 7.74 16.48
C ALA A 7 43.56 6.37 15.86
N ALA A 8 44.60 5.60 15.51
CA ALA A 8 44.43 4.24 15.01
C ALA A 8 43.74 3.31 16.02
N GLY A 9 44.12 3.41 17.31
CA GLY A 9 43.48 2.65 18.37
C GLY A 9 41.98 2.97 18.52
N VAL A 10 41.62 4.26 18.42
CA VAL A 10 40.21 4.70 18.47
C VAL A 10 39.42 4.16 17.28
N VAL A 11 39.97 4.22 16.06
CA VAL A 11 39.30 3.70 14.86
C VAL A 11 39.06 2.19 14.96
N VAL A 12 40.06 1.43 15.43
CA VAL A 12 39.93 -0.02 15.63
C VAL A 12 38.88 -0.34 16.68
N ALA A 13 38.86 0.39 17.80
CA ALA A 13 37.86 0.20 18.85
C ALA A 13 36.44 0.49 18.35
N LEU A 14 36.23 1.58 17.59
CA LEU A 14 34.94 1.92 17.01
C LEU A 14 34.46 0.87 15.99
N ALA A 15 35.37 0.37 15.15
CA ALA A 15 35.06 -0.71 14.22
C ALA A 15 34.65 -2.00 14.95
N ALA A 16 35.35 -2.38 16.02
CA ALA A 16 35.02 -3.55 16.81
C ALA A 16 33.63 -3.43 17.50
N VAL A 17 33.33 -2.26 18.05
CA VAL A 17 32.01 -1.96 18.65
C VAL A 17 30.91 -2.05 17.60
N TRP A 18 31.11 -1.47 16.41
CA TRP A 18 30.13 -1.54 15.33
C TRP A 18 29.88 -2.96 14.85
N CYS A 19 30.92 -3.75 14.55
CA CYS A 19 30.78 -5.15 14.13
C CYS A 19 30.03 -5.99 15.16
N THR A 20 30.38 -5.85 16.45
CA THR A 20 29.75 -6.61 17.54
C THR A 20 28.27 -6.25 17.67
N SER A 21 27.94 -4.96 17.54
CA SER A 21 26.57 -4.46 17.64
C SER A 21 25.71 -4.87 16.44
N ALA A 22 26.29 -4.87 15.23
CA ALA A 22 25.64 -5.36 14.01
C ALA A 22 25.36 -6.86 14.06
N TRP A 23 26.31 -7.64 14.56
CA TRP A 23 26.11 -9.07 14.78
C TRP A 23 24.97 -9.35 15.78
N PHE A 24 24.98 -8.64 16.92
CA PHE A 24 23.93 -8.79 17.95
C PHE A 24 22.55 -8.39 17.41
N THR A 25 22.47 -7.27 16.71
CA THR A 25 21.23 -6.77 16.10
C THR A 25 20.71 -7.76 15.07
N GLY A 26 21.58 -8.34 14.24
CA GLY A 26 21.20 -9.39 13.29
C GLY A 26 20.62 -10.63 13.96
N LYS A 27 21.23 -11.10 15.06
CA LYS A 27 20.71 -12.24 15.83
C LYS A 27 19.32 -11.94 16.39
N LYS A 28 19.12 -10.74 16.95
CA LYS A 28 17.81 -10.33 17.47
C LYS A 28 16.77 -10.14 16.37
N ALA A 29 17.18 -9.65 15.21
CA ALA A 29 16.31 -9.52 14.04
C ALA A 29 15.81 -10.89 13.56
N GLU A 30 16.67 -11.91 13.52
CA GLU A 30 16.27 -13.29 13.17
C GLU A 30 15.24 -13.88 14.14
N GLU A 31 15.48 -13.77 15.45
CA GLU A 31 14.56 -14.22 16.50
C GLU A 31 13.20 -13.51 16.41
N GLU A 32 13.21 -12.18 16.33
CA GLU A 32 11.99 -11.36 16.31
C GLU A 32 11.21 -11.51 15.00
N TYR A 33 11.91 -11.63 13.86
CA TYR A 33 11.28 -11.83 12.56
C TYR A 33 10.43 -13.11 12.54
N LEU A 34 10.96 -14.24 13.01
CA LEU A 34 10.23 -15.50 13.06
C LEU A 34 9.03 -15.42 14.01
N TYR A 35 9.19 -14.76 15.15
CA TYR A 35 8.10 -14.53 16.09
C TYR A 35 6.97 -13.67 15.46
N GLN A 36 7.31 -12.57 14.79
CA GLN A 36 6.32 -11.70 14.14
C GLN A 36 5.60 -12.40 12.98
N LEU A 37 6.30 -13.26 12.24
CA LEU A 37 5.73 -14.08 11.18
C LEU A 37 4.71 -15.10 11.72
N GLU A 38 4.98 -15.72 12.87
CA GLU A 38 4.02 -16.58 13.55
C GLU A 38 2.76 -15.80 13.95
N GLN A 39 2.93 -14.63 14.57
CA GLN A 39 1.83 -13.77 14.99
C GLN A 39 0.97 -13.32 13.80
N LEU A 40 1.61 -13.05 12.66
CA LEU A 40 0.94 -12.67 11.42
C LEU A 40 0.10 -13.82 10.86
N ASN A 41 0.64 -15.04 10.81
CA ASN A 41 -0.10 -16.21 10.35
C ASN A 41 -1.29 -16.55 11.26
N GLN A 42 -1.15 -16.34 12.58
CA GLN A 42 -2.29 -16.46 13.50
C GLN A 42 -3.40 -15.47 13.17
N LEU A 43 -3.08 -14.26 12.70
CA LEU A 43 -4.10 -13.32 12.23
C LEU A 43 -4.76 -13.75 10.94
N PHE A 44 -3.98 -14.19 9.95
CA PHE A 44 -4.57 -14.67 8.69
C PHE A 44 -5.49 -15.86 8.92
N THR A 45 -5.14 -16.74 9.87
CA THR A 45 -5.99 -17.88 10.26
C THR A 45 -7.30 -17.44 10.93
N LYS A 46 -7.27 -16.37 11.75
CA LYS A 46 -8.46 -15.81 12.41
C LYS A 46 -9.34 -14.97 11.48
N THR A 47 -8.78 -14.53 10.36
CA THR A 47 -9.51 -13.76 9.38
C THR A 47 -10.28 -14.73 8.48
N GLU A 48 -11.42 -15.24 8.97
CA GLU A 48 -12.42 -15.99 8.18
C GLU A 48 -12.98 -15.17 7.00
N ALA A 49 -12.53 -13.92 6.82
CA ALA A 49 -13.09 -12.93 5.91
C ALA A 49 -12.98 -13.26 4.41
N LEU A 50 -12.34 -14.36 4.05
CA LEU A 50 -12.25 -14.92 2.71
C LEU A 50 -12.72 -16.39 2.80
N GLU A 51 -14.03 -16.64 2.86
CA GLU A 51 -14.59 -17.99 3.00
C GLU A 51 -14.06 -18.97 1.94
N GLU A 52 -13.60 -18.46 0.79
CA GLU A 52 -13.05 -19.24 -0.32
C GLU A 52 -11.52 -19.19 -0.49
N SER A 53 -10.78 -18.48 0.38
CA SER A 53 -9.31 -18.48 0.27
C SER A 53 -8.54 -18.36 1.57
N LYS A 54 -7.48 -19.18 1.70
CA LYS A 54 -6.56 -19.15 2.83
C LYS A 54 -5.28 -18.42 2.45
N ILE A 55 -4.89 -17.45 3.27
CA ILE A 55 -3.64 -16.70 3.09
C ILE A 55 -2.61 -17.20 4.11
N PHE A 56 -1.40 -17.50 3.64
CA PHE A 56 -0.26 -17.81 4.49
C PHE A 56 0.93 -16.94 4.11
N TYR A 57 1.69 -16.51 5.10
CA TYR A 57 2.99 -15.89 4.91
C TYR A 57 4.06 -16.88 5.36
N LYS A 58 4.90 -17.33 4.43
CA LYS A 58 5.95 -18.33 4.73
C LYS A 58 7.32 -17.74 4.53
N ASN A 59 8.20 -17.97 5.51
CA ASN A 59 9.62 -17.83 5.30
C ASN A 59 10.15 -19.08 4.58
N ILE A 60 10.89 -18.86 3.50
CA ILE A 60 11.55 -19.91 2.72
C ILE A 60 13.01 -20.02 3.11
N LYS A 61 13.65 -18.88 3.34
CA LYS A 61 15.07 -18.81 3.72
C LYS A 61 15.33 -17.57 4.55
N PHE A 62 16.17 -17.71 5.57
CA PHE A 62 16.75 -16.61 6.32
C PHE A 62 18.27 -16.83 6.39
N GLU A 63 19.05 -16.03 5.66
CA GLU A 63 20.50 -16.08 5.66
C GLU A 63 21.09 -14.90 6.41
N ARG A 64 21.48 -15.13 7.66
CA ARG A 64 22.06 -14.09 8.50
C ARG A 64 23.54 -13.86 8.19
N GLY A 65 23.88 -12.65 7.75
CA GLY A 65 25.25 -12.15 7.66
C GLY A 65 25.66 -11.30 8.86
N LEU A 66 26.84 -10.69 8.79
CA LEU A 66 27.35 -9.82 9.85
C LEU A 66 26.58 -8.49 9.92
N PHE A 67 26.42 -7.83 8.78
CA PHE A 67 25.81 -6.50 8.68
C PHE A 67 24.44 -6.49 7.98
N ALA A 68 24.06 -7.59 7.37
CA ALA A 68 22.77 -7.73 6.72
C ALA A 68 22.34 -9.19 6.70
N SER A 69 21.02 -9.42 6.66
CA SER A 69 20.39 -10.70 6.44
C SER A 69 19.66 -10.69 5.10
N HIS A 70 19.75 -11.78 4.35
CA HIS A 70 18.97 -11.98 3.12
C HIS A 70 17.82 -12.93 3.44
N ILE A 71 16.60 -12.49 3.16
CA ILE A 71 15.38 -13.19 3.52
C ILE A 71 14.60 -13.47 2.24
N GLN A 72 14.20 -14.72 2.06
CA GLN A 72 13.30 -15.14 0.98
C GLN A 72 11.99 -15.58 1.60
N ASP A 73 10.92 -14.89 1.24
CA ASP A 73 9.58 -15.13 1.74
C ASP A 73 8.62 -15.40 0.59
N GLN A 74 7.45 -15.94 0.90
CA GLN A 74 6.35 -16.00 -0.04
C GLN A 74 5.00 -15.84 0.65
N ILE A 75 4.09 -15.15 -0.02
CA ILE A 75 2.68 -15.11 0.34
C ILE A 75 1.97 -16.15 -0.52
N GLU A 76 1.28 -17.08 0.11
CA GLU A 76 0.46 -18.08 -0.55
C GLU A 76 -1.01 -17.74 -0.37
N ILE A 77 -1.73 -17.62 -1.49
CA ILE A 77 -3.19 -17.45 -1.50
C ILE A 77 -3.77 -18.73 -2.11
N HIS A 78 -4.30 -19.60 -1.25
CA HIS A 78 -4.93 -20.85 -1.67
C HIS A 78 -6.41 -20.59 -1.93
N LYS A 79 -6.84 -20.77 -3.17
CA LYS A 79 -8.25 -20.76 -3.59
C LYS A 79 -8.68 -22.18 -3.97
N ALA A 80 -9.96 -22.38 -4.24
CA ALA A 80 -10.52 -23.70 -4.56
C ALA A 80 -9.76 -24.48 -5.67
N ASN A 81 -9.29 -23.79 -6.71
CA ASN A 81 -8.69 -24.42 -7.90
C ASN A 81 -7.26 -23.92 -8.23
N GLU A 82 -6.71 -23.00 -7.45
CA GLU A 82 -5.41 -22.38 -7.73
C GLU A 82 -4.73 -21.91 -6.45
N THR A 83 -3.40 -21.96 -6.44
CA THR A 83 -2.57 -21.31 -5.41
C THR A 83 -1.76 -20.22 -6.09
N ILE A 84 -1.98 -18.97 -5.68
CA ILE A 84 -1.15 -17.84 -6.10
C ILE A 84 0.03 -17.75 -5.14
N ILE A 85 1.25 -17.75 -5.68
CA ILE A 85 2.49 -17.63 -4.91
C ILE A 85 3.12 -16.28 -5.22
N ILE A 86 3.23 -15.41 -4.24
CA ILE A 86 3.86 -14.09 -4.37
C ILE A 86 5.21 -14.16 -3.66
N PRO A 87 6.32 -14.43 -4.38
CA PRO A 87 7.64 -14.49 -3.79
C PRO A 87 8.15 -13.09 -3.46
N LEU A 88 8.82 -12.95 -2.32
CA LEU A 88 9.41 -11.71 -1.83
C LEU A 88 10.88 -11.96 -1.50
N SER A 89 11.75 -11.05 -1.90
CA SER A 89 13.18 -11.09 -1.58
C SER A 89 13.56 -9.83 -0.84
N SER A 90 14.14 -9.99 0.36
CA SER A 90 14.43 -8.88 1.25
C SER A 90 15.88 -8.87 1.68
N THR A 91 16.48 -7.68 1.73
CA THR A 91 17.75 -7.44 2.43
C THR A 91 17.47 -6.60 3.66
N LEU A 92 17.74 -7.14 4.85
CA LEU A 92 17.60 -6.48 6.14
C LEU A 92 18.98 -6.09 6.66
N TYR A 93 19.28 -4.81 6.74
CA TYR A 93 20.54 -4.25 7.19
C TYR A 93 20.51 -4.00 8.71
N HIS A 94 21.53 -4.49 9.40
CA HIS A 94 21.60 -4.46 10.87
C HIS A 94 22.09 -3.11 11.39
N GLY A 95 21.49 -2.65 12.49
CA GLY A 95 21.95 -1.49 13.25
C GLY A 95 23.30 -1.71 13.98
N PRO A 96 23.83 -0.68 14.68
CA PRO A 96 23.24 0.65 14.82
C PRO A 96 23.40 1.52 13.57
N LEU A 97 24.30 1.16 12.66
CA LEU A 97 24.56 1.90 11.41
C LEU A 97 24.35 0.96 10.21
N PRO A 98 23.11 0.83 9.72
CA PRO A 98 22.82 -0.03 8.57
C PRO A 98 23.63 0.36 7.34
N LEU A 99 24.22 -0.64 6.66
CA LEU A 99 25.18 -0.38 5.58
C LEU A 99 24.60 0.35 4.37
N ASP A 100 23.33 0.13 4.04
CA ASP A 100 22.63 0.85 2.96
C ASP A 100 22.50 2.35 3.24
N ARG A 101 22.41 2.72 4.53
CA ARG A 101 22.37 4.11 4.99
C ARG A 101 23.77 4.72 5.06
N VAL A 102 24.74 3.98 5.59
CA VAL A 102 26.16 4.40 5.61
C VAL A 102 26.68 4.65 4.19
N ALA A 103 26.32 3.79 3.23
CA ALA A 103 26.68 3.97 1.82
C ALA A 103 26.13 5.28 1.22
N LYS A 104 25.06 5.82 1.79
CA LYS A 104 24.47 7.13 1.44
C LYS A 104 24.94 8.26 2.35
N LEU A 105 26.02 8.05 3.12
CA LEU A 105 26.56 8.99 4.12
C LEU A 105 25.55 9.36 5.22
N ASN A 106 24.55 8.52 5.46
CA ASN A 106 23.56 8.69 6.52
C ASN A 106 23.98 7.87 7.74
N PHE A 107 24.64 8.53 8.69
CA PHE A 107 25.16 7.95 9.93
C PHE A 107 24.19 8.08 11.12
N VAL A 108 22.92 8.42 10.87
CA VAL A 108 21.91 8.46 11.94
C VAL A 108 21.63 7.03 12.40
N PRO A 109 21.76 6.73 13.71
CA PRO A 109 21.54 5.38 14.21
C PRO A 109 20.13 4.85 13.95
N ALA A 110 20.03 3.57 13.58
CA ALA A 110 18.78 2.86 13.38
C ALA A 110 18.90 1.42 13.90
N ILE A 111 17.77 0.82 14.31
CA ILE A 111 17.71 -0.60 14.69
C ILE A 111 17.97 -1.43 13.43
N PHE A 112 17.27 -1.12 12.35
CA PHE A 112 17.48 -1.73 11.05
C PHE A 112 16.91 -0.86 9.93
N SER A 113 17.30 -1.19 8.70
CA SER A 113 16.63 -0.81 7.47
C SER A 113 16.46 -2.05 6.61
N SER A 114 15.47 -2.08 5.73
CA SER A 114 15.25 -3.19 4.81
C SER A 114 14.72 -2.73 3.48
N GLN A 115 15.05 -3.48 2.44
CA GLN A 115 14.43 -3.40 1.12
C GLN A 115 13.83 -4.75 0.80
N THR A 116 12.54 -4.79 0.51
CA THR A 116 11.81 -5.96 0.01
C THR A 116 11.42 -5.73 -1.43
N LEU A 117 11.67 -6.71 -2.29
CA LEU A 117 11.33 -6.69 -3.71
C LEU A 117 10.37 -7.83 -4.02
N LEU A 118 9.42 -7.58 -4.92
CA LEU A 118 8.64 -8.65 -5.52
C LEU A 118 9.56 -9.54 -6.36
N GLY A 119 9.48 -10.84 -6.15
CA GLY A 119 10.16 -11.85 -6.94
C GLY A 119 9.35 -12.28 -8.17
N LYS A 120 10.06 -12.83 -9.17
CA LYS A 120 9.48 -13.33 -10.41
C LYS A 120 9.25 -14.84 -10.32
N ASN A 121 8.03 -15.29 -10.56
CA ASN A 121 7.67 -16.69 -10.74
C ASN A 121 6.50 -16.82 -11.74
N ALA A 122 5.96 -18.03 -11.92
CA ALA A 122 4.84 -18.28 -12.83
C ALA A 122 3.59 -17.44 -12.54
N THR A 123 3.28 -17.16 -11.26
CA THR A 123 2.07 -16.42 -10.86
C THR A 123 2.26 -14.90 -10.81
N THR A 124 3.50 -14.41 -10.77
CA THR A 124 3.80 -12.96 -10.82
C THR A 124 4.30 -12.47 -12.18
N GLN A 125 4.65 -13.37 -13.11
CA GLN A 125 5.18 -13.05 -14.44
C GLN A 125 4.39 -11.94 -15.16
N ALA A 126 3.07 -12.06 -15.24
CA ALA A 126 2.23 -11.10 -15.95
C ALA A 126 2.38 -9.67 -15.40
N PHE A 127 2.62 -9.52 -14.09
CA PHE A 127 2.83 -8.21 -13.50
C PHE A 127 4.19 -7.60 -13.85
N PHE A 128 5.23 -8.43 -13.98
CA PHE A 128 6.52 -8.00 -14.53
C PHE A 128 6.40 -7.61 -16.01
N ASP A 129 5.61 -8.34 -16.79
CA ASP A 129 5.42 -8.03 -18.22
C ASP A 129 4.68 -6.71 -18.42
N ILE A 130 3.70 -6.40 -17.57
CA ILE A 130 2.93 -5.15 -17.63
C ILE A 130 3.76 -3.94 -17.19
N THR A 131 4.67 -4.12 -16.25
CA THR A 131 5.50 -3.01 -15.71
C THR A 131 6.83 -2.86 -16.43
N GLU A 132 7.24 -3.85 -17.21
CA GLU A 132 8.53 -3.94 -17.91
C GLU A 132 9.73 -3.61 -16.98
N SER A 133 9.60 -3.92 -15.69
CA SER A 133 10.54 -3.53 -14.64
C SER A 133 11.14 -4.74 -13.95
N GLU A 134 12.44 -4.70 -13.66
CA GLU A 134 13.09 -5.69 -12.80
C GLU A 134 12.62 -5.59 -11.34
N LYS A 135 12.06 -4.45 -10.94
CA LYS A 135 11.63 -4.16 -9.56
C LYS A 135 10.24 -3.51 -9.55
N PRO A 136 9.21 -4.24 -9.99
CA PRO A 136 7.88 -3.68 -10.21
C PRO A 136 7.19 -3.25 -8.91
N LEU A 137 7.53 -3.88 -7.79
CA LEU A 137 7.07 -3.51 -6.46
C LEU A 137 8.23 -3.58 -5.47
N GLN A 138 8.43 -2.50 -4.73
CA GLN A 138 9.52 -2.35 -3.77
C GLN A 138 8.97 -1.77 -2.47
N LEU A 139 9.34 -2.35 -1.34
CA LEU A 139 9.02 -1.84 -0.01
C LEU A 139 10.33 -1.56 0.72
N ASN A 140 10.63 -0.29 0.96
CA ASN A 140 11.73 0.13 1.83
C ASN A 140 11.18 0.42 3.22
N PHE A 141 11.89 0.02 4.25
CA PHE A 141 11.51 0.25 5.64
C PHE A 141 12.74 0.60 6.47
N ALA A 142 12.60 1.48 7.45
CA ALA A 142 13.64 1.68 8.47
C ALA A 142 13.00 2.05 9.80
N MET A 143 13.61 1.60 10.90
CA MET A 143 13.15 1.88 12.25
C MET A 143 14.31 2.31 13.14
N ASN A 144 14.12 3.39 13.88
CA ASN A 144 15.11 3.91 14.82
C ASN A 144 14.89 3.37 16.24
N TYR A 145 15.82 3.68 17.15
CA TYR A 145 15.76 3.21 18.54
C TYR A 145 14.63 3.83 19.38
N SER A 146 14.01 4.91 18.89
CA SER A 146 12.77 5.47 19.47
C SER A 146 11.50 4.78 18.94
N LEU A 147 11.66 3.73 18.11
CA LEU A 147 10.60 3.00 17.42
C LEU A 147 9.75 3.90 16.51
N SER A 148 10.34 5.00 16.03
CA SER A 148 9.81 5.72 14.87
C SER A 148 10.49 5.19 13.62
N GLY A 149 9.75 5.18 12.51
CA GLY A 149 10.25 4.61 11.27
C GLY A 149 9.64 5.25 10.05
N ASN A 150 10.14 4.86 8.89
CA ASN A 150 9.59 5.24 7.61
C ASN A 150 9.39 3.97 6.77
N ALA A 151 8.27 3.90 6.08
CA ALA A 151 8.01 2.91 5.06
C ALA A 151 7.74 3.60 3.73
N GLU A 152 8.32 3.09 2.65
CA GLU A 152 8.12 3.59 1.31
C GLU A 152 7.78 2.39 0.41
N LEU A 153 6.54 2.36 -0.07
CA LEU A 153 6.11 1.43 -1.10
C LEU A 153 6.20 2.13 -2.46
N LYS A 154 6.94 1.53 -3.38
CA LYS A 154 7.07 1.97 -4.77
C LYS A 154 6.50 0.90 -5.68
N LEU A 155 5.55 1.30 -6.52
CA LEU A 155 5.08 0.53 -7.65
C LEU A 155 5.59 1.21 -8.92
N ALA A 156 6.29 0.44 -9.76
CA ALA A 156 6.74 0.91 -11.06
C ALA A 156 5.54 1.26 -11.95
N SER A 157 5.75 2.16 -12.90
CA SER A 157 4.82 2.38 -14.00
C SER A 157 4.49 1.09 -14.73
N GLY A 158 3.31 1.02 -15.33
CA GLY A 158 2.93 -0.12 -16.14
C GLY A 158 1.94 0.27 -17.22
N GLN A 159 1.85 -0.60 -18.21
CA GLN A 159 0.98 -0.44 -19.37
C GLN A 159 0.41 -1.80 -19.75
N TYR A 160 -0.88 -1.82 -20.05
CA TYR A 160 -1.58 -2.99 -20.52
C TYR A 160 -2.41 -2.63 -21.73
N HIS A 161 -2.32 -3.48 -22.74
CA HIS A 161 -3.04 -3.35 -23.99
C HIS A 161 -3.67 -4.70 -24.37
N ASN A 162 -4.96 -4.68 -24.69
CA ASN A 162 -5.70 -5.84 -25.17
C ASN A 162 -6.54 -5.46 -26.39
N GLU A 163 -6.09 -5.88 -27.56
CA GLU A 163 -6.76 -5.66 -28.84
C GLU A 163 -8.17 -6.25 -28.88
N GLN A 164 -8.39 -7.45 -28.33
CA GLN A 164 -9.67 -8.14 -28.41
C GLN A 164 -10.76 -7.41 -27.62
N SER A 165 -10.43 -6.89 -26.43
CA SER A 165 -11.35 -6.12 -25.60
C SER A 165 -11.25 -4.60 -25.82
N LYS A 166 -10.38 -4.16 -26.73
CA LYS A 166 -10.03 -2.74 -26.95
C LYS A 166 -9.76 -2.01 -25.63
N THR A 167 -9.05 -2.68 -24.72
CA THR A 167 -8.79 -2.18 -23.38
C THR A 167 -7.35 -1.75 -23.25
N ASP A 168 -7.16 -0.51 -22.85
CA ASP A 168 -5.89 0.11 -22.57
C ASP A 168 -5.89 0.65 -21.14
N PHE A 169 -4.82 0.44 -20.41
CA PHE A 169 -4.56 1.24 -19.22
C PHE A 169 -3.07 1.41 -18.98
N ASP A 170 -2.70 2.59 -18.50
CA ASP A 170 -1.34 2.92 -18.10
C ASP A 170 -1.34 3.72 -16.81
N TRP A 171 -0.25 3.62 -16.07
CA TRP A 171 -0.02 4.42 -14.88
C TRP A 171 1.46 4.78 -14.75
N SER A 172 1.73 5.96 -14.19
CA SER A 172 3.07 6.37 -13.77
C SER A 172 3.51 5.62 -12.53
N ASN A 173 4.75 5.82 -12.08
CA ASN A 173 5.16 5.31 -10.77
C ASN A 173 4.18 5.75 -9.67
N VAL A 174 3.87 4.83 -8.75
CA VAL A 174 3.05 5.09 -7.56
C VAL A 174 3.96 4.99 -6.35
N VAL A 175 3.95 6.02 -5.51
CA VAL A 175 4.76 6.06 -4.29
C VAL A 175 3.85 6.30 -3.10
N LEU A 176 3.92 5.41 -2.11
CA LEU A 176 3.29 5.57 -0.81
C LEU A 176 4.38 5.65 0.26
N ASN A 177 4.55 6.84 0.85
CA ASN A 177 5.38 7.06 2.02
C ASN A 177 4.52 7.01 3.27
N ILE A 178 5.02 6.39 4.34
CA ILE A 178 4.37 6.35 5.64
C ILE A 178 5.42 6.63 6.72
N ASP A 179 5.21 7.67 7.51
CA ASP A 179 5.96 7.96 8.72
C ASP A 179 5.28 7.29 9.90
N LEU A 180 6.00 6.36 10.51
CA LEU A 180 5.54 5.58 11.65
C LEU A 180 6.00 6.22 12.94
N ASN A 181 5.08 6.39 13.88
CA ASN A 181 5.39 6.85 15.22
C ASN A 181 4.51 6.13 16.24
N GLN A 182 5.07 5.77 17.40
CA GLN A 182 4.29 5.13 18.47
C GLN A 182 3.28 6.07 19.14
N ASN A 183 3.61 7.36 19.24
CA ASN A 183 2.91 8.30 20.11
C ASN A 183 2.17 9.42 19.34
N THR A 184 2.30 9.46 18.02
CA THR A 184 1.63 10.45 17.18
C THR A 184 0.89 9.75 16.05
N PRO A 185 -0.14 10.37 15.47
CA PRO A 185 -0.76 9.86 14.26
C PRO A 185 0.29 9.56 13.19
N ASN A 186 0.07 8.49 12.44
CA ASN A 186 0.95 8.12 11.34
C ASN A 186 0.66 9.02 10.16
N ASN A 187 1.70 9.64 9.62
CA ASN A 187 1.56 10.44 8.42
C ASN A 187 1.77 9.56 7.20
N TYR A 188 1.02 9.79 6.13
CA TYR A 188 1.26 9.14 4.86
C TYR A 188 1.10 10.11 3.70
N VAL A 189 1.77 9.82 2.60
CA VAL A 189 1.64 10.51 1.32
C VAL A 189 1.66 9.47 0.21
N LEU A 190 0.56 9.36 -0.52
CA LEU A 190 0.41 8.62 -1.77
C LEU A 190 0.49 9.62 -2.92
N SER A 191 1.31 9.34 -3.93
CA SER A 191 1.41 10.13 -5.16
C SER A 191 1.34 9.26 -6.41
N VAL A 192 0.57 9.72 -7.40
CA VAL A 192 0.47 9.15 -8.75
C VAL A 192 0.44 10.31 -9.76
N ASP A 193 1.45 10.40 -10.61
CA ASP A 193 1.57 11.49 -11.59
C ASP A 193 0.53 11.35 -12.71
N THR A 194 0.37 10.14 -13.27
CA THR A 194 -0.62 9.86 -14.32
C THR A 194 -1.27 8.49 -14.15
N PHE A 195 -2.57 8.42 -14.43
CA PHE A 195 -3.29 7.18 -14.68
C PHE A 195 -4.23 7.42 -15.85
N ASN A 196 -4.17 6.57 -16.87
CA ASN A 196 -5.11 6.60 -17.97
C ASN A 196 -5.72 5.20 -18.17
N SER A 197 -6.97 5.17 -18.56
CA SER A 197 -7.64 3.96 -18.98
C SER A 197 -8.61 4.24 -20.13
N ASN A 198 -8.75 3.27 -21.02
CA ASN A 198 -9.80 3.15 -22.00
C ASN A 198 -10.33 1.71 -21.91
N ALA A 199 -11.51 1.54 -21.34
CA ALA A 199 -12.08 0.23 -21.03
C ALA A 199 -13.57 0.24 -21.36
N PRO A 200 -13.97 0.07 -22.64
CA PRO A 200 -15.37 0.00 -23.01
C PRO A 200 -16.04 -1.19 -22.33
N ASN A 201 -17.29 -1.01 -21.91
CA ASN A 201 -18.13 -2.09 -21.41
C ASN A 201 -19.28 -2.26 -22.40
N HIS A 202 -19.17 -3.17 -23.37
CA HIS A 202 -20.14 -3.29 -24.47
C HIS A 202 -21.61 -3.44 -24.07
N ALA A 203 -21.92 -3.84 -22.83
CA ALA A 203 -23.29 -3.88 -22.33
C ALA A 203 -23.88 -2.49 -22.00
N VAL A 204 -23.03 -1.51 -21.70
CA VAL A 204 -23.44 -0.18 -21.19
C VAL A 204 -22.82 0.97 -21.98
N SER A 205 -21.59 0.79 -22.48
CA SER A 205 -20.81 1.84 -23.14
C SER A 205 -19.90 1.32 -24.26
N THR A 206 -19.98 1.95 -25.43
CA THR A 206 -19.13 1.64 -26.60
C THR A 206 -17.70 2.20 -26.47
N ALA A 207 -17.51 3.23 -25.64
CA ALA A 207 -16.22 3.83 -25.32
C ALA A 207 -16.26 4.41 -23.90
N SER A 208 -15.26 4.11 -23.07
CA SER A 208 -15.17 4.64 -21.70
C SER A 208 -13.71 4.90 -21.37
N SER A 209 -13.34 6.17 -21.17
CA SER A 209 -11.99 6.56 -20.77
C SER A 209 -11.97 7.35 -19.47
N ILE A 210 -10.92 7.14 -18.68
CA ILE A 210 -10.61 7.91 -17.47
C ILE A 210 -9.16 8.37 -17.57
N LYS A 211 -8.90 9.63 -17.28
CA LYS A 211 -7.54 10.18 -17.11
C LYS A 211 -7.45 10.91 -15.78
N ILE A 212 -6.37 10.68 -15.06
CA ILE A 212 -6.04 11.33 -13.80
C ILE A 212 -4.61 11.84 -13.94
N LYS A 213 -4.37 13.10 -13.56
CA LYS A 213 -3.03 13.66 -13.42
C LYS A 213 -2.85 14.33 -12.07
N ASP A 214 -1.64 14.22 -11.54
CA ASP A 214 -1.20 14.84 -10.29
C ASP A 214 -2.10 14.47 -9.11
N LEU A 215 -2.36 13.17 -8.92
CA LEU A 215 -3.06 12.66 -7.75
C LEU A 215 -2.11 12.61 -6.56
N VAL A 216 -2.45 13.33 -5.50
CA VAL A 216 -1.76 13.25 -4.21
C VAL A 216 -2.80 13.04 -3.11
N VAL A 217 -2.61 12.03 -2.27
CA VAL A 217 -3.41 11.80 -1.07
C VAL A 217 -2.48 11.73 0.12
N GLN A 218 -2.64 12.64 1.05
CA GLN A 218 -1.83 12.70 2.26
C GLN A 218 -2.72 12.74 3.50
N GLY A 219 -2.29 12.13 4.58
CA GLY A 219 -3.08 12.15 5.80
C GLY A 219 -2.26 11.91 7.04
N SER A 220 -2.89 12.17 8.17
CA SER A 220 -2.37 11.95 9.51
C SER A 220 -3.46 11.21 10.26
N LEU A 221 -3.28 9.89 10.45
CA LEU A 221 -4.33 9.01 10.94
C LEU A 221 -3.91 8.26 12.20
N GLN A 222 -4.86 8.11 13.11
CA GLN A 222 -4.74 7.33 14.32
C GLN A 222 -5.87 6.29 14.39
N SER A 223 -5.52 5.06 14.73
CA SER A 223 -6.51 4.00 14.96
C SER A 223 -7.40 4.36 16.15
N THR A 224 -8.68 4.01 16.05
CA THR A 224 -9.65 4.15 17.13
C THR A 224 -9.97 2.78 17.72
N LYS A 225 -10.94 2.71 18.64
CA LYS A 225 -11.47 1.43 19.13
C LYS A 225 -12.24 0.63 18.06
N TRP A 226 -12.69 1.29 16.99
CA TRP A 226 -13.41 0.67 15.88
C TRP A 226 -12.44 0.32 14.73
N PRO A 227 -12.43 -0.93 14.23
CA PRO A 227 -11.48 -1.39 13.21
C PRO A 227 -11.42 -0.58 11.90
N PHE A 228 -12.55 -0.04 11.43
CA PHE A 228 -12.63 0.70 10.15
C PHE A 228 -12.71 2.21 10.31
N ILE A 229 -12.71 2.74 11.54
CA ILE A 229 -12.79 4.18 11.79
C ILE A 229 -11.44 4.67 12.29
N TYR A 230 -10.87 5.64 11.57
CA TYR A 230 -9.63 6.31 11.93
C TYR A 230 -9.94 7.78 12.23
N SER A 231 -9.33 8.32 13.29
CA SER A 231 -9.39 9.75 13.59
C SER A 231 -8.21 10.47 12.95
N GLY A 232 -8.42 11.70 12.51
CA GLY A 232 -7.38 12.53 11.93
C GLY A 232 -7.82 13.21 10.64
N ASN A 233 -6.85 13.53 9.78
CA ASN A 233 -7.08 14.32 8.57
C ASN A 233 -6.57 13.57 7.34
N ILE A 234 -7.33 13.64 6.25
CA ILE A 234 -6.96 13.18 4.91
C ILE A 234 -7.18 14.35 3.96
N ASN A 235 -6.13 14.75 3.26
CA ASN A 235 -6.18 15.76 2.22
C ASN A 235 -5.86 15.09 0.89
N SER A 236 -6.71 15.26 -0.11
CA SER A 236 -6.47 14.80 -1.48
C SER A 236 -6.43 15.98 -2.45
N LYS A 237 -5.59 15.85 -3.48
CA LYS A 237 -5.47 16.77 -4.59
C LYS A 237 -5.44 15.98 -5.90
N ILE A 238 -6.10 16.50 -6.92
CA ILE A 238 -6.04 15.99 -8.30
C ILE A 238 -5.88 17.21 -9.20
N GLY A 239 -4.75 17.30 -9.92
CA GLY A 239 -4.51 18.40 -10.87
C GLY A 239 -5.45 18.34 -12.08
N TYR A 240 -5.73 17.14 -12.58
CA TYR A 240 -6.64 16.93 -13.71
C TYR A 240 -7.37 15.61 -13.59
N PHE A 241 -8.69 15.61 -13.78
CA PHE A 241 -9.51 14.41 -13.96
C PHE A 241 -10.36 14.58 -15.21
N GLU A 242 -10.41 13.56 -16.05
CA GLU A 242 -11.28 13.50 -17.23
C GLU A 242 -11.94 12.14 -17.29
N GLN A 243 -13.24 12.12 -17.53
CA GLN A 243 -14.00 10.93 -17.82
C GLN A 243 -14.79 11.17 -19.11
N ASN A 244 -14.68 10.27 -20.07
CA ASN A 244 -15.52 10.28 -21.26
C ASN A 244 -16.21 8.93 -21.41
N THR A 245 -17.50 8.94 -21.71
CA THR A 245 -18.28 7.73 -21.97
C THR A 245 -19.17 7.93 -23.18
N GLU A 246 -19.42 6.87 -23.94
CA GLU A 246 -20.40 6.82 -25.02
C GLU A 246 -21.42 5.73 -24.71
N SER A 247 -22.70 6.09 -24.57
CA SER A 247 -23.78 5.14 -24.29
C SER A 247 -23.89 4.12 -25.41
N ALA A 248 -23.94 2.83 -25.07
CA ALA A 248 -24.15 1.77 -26.06
C ALA A 248 -25.57 1.77 -26.64
N GLU A 249 -26.55 2.29 -25.88
CA GLU A 249 -27.96 2.30 -26.27
C GLU A 249 -28.32 3.53 -27.11
N SER A 250 -27.91 4.72 -26.65
CA SER A 250 -28.28 5.99 -27.30
C SER A 250 -27.19 6.55 -28.22
N GLY A 251 -25.94 6.08 -28.10
CA GLY A 251 -24.78 6.68 -28.76
C GLY A 251 -24.41 8.06 -28.20
N GLU A 252 -25.08 8.53 -27.15
CA GLU A 252 -24.81 9.83 -26.55
C GLU A 252 -23.46 9.83 -25.85
N LYS A 253 -22.72 10.92 -26.07
CA LYS A 253 -21.41 11.14 -25.45
C LYS A 253 -21.56 11.99 -24.21
N PHE A 254 -20.91 11.56 -23.14
CA PHE A 254 -20.73 12.32 -21.92
C PHE A 254 -19.24 12.56 -21.69
N SER A 255 -18.89 13.80 -21.34
CA SER A 255 -17.54 14.21 -20.99
C SER A 255 -17.59 15.03 -19.71
N LEU A 256 -16.80 14.63 -18.71
CA LEU A 256 -16.62 15.31 -17.44
C LEU A 256 -15.14 15.63 -17.28
N ILE A 257 -14.78 16.90 -17.12
CA ILE A 257 -13.41 17.32 -16.80
C ILE A 257 -13.44 18.13 -15.51
N GLN A 258 -12.51 17.83 -14.61
CA GLN A 258 -12.24 18.58 -13.40
C GLN A 258 -10.78 19.01 -13.40
N LYS A 259 -10.50 20.28 -13.10
CA LYS A 259 -9.13 20.77 -12.90
C LYS A 259 -8.94 21.30 -11.49
N ASN A 260 -7.82 20.94 -10.88
CA ASN A 260 -7.42 21.32 -9.54
C ASN A 260 -8.49 21.02 -8.47
N SER A 261 -8.88 19.76 -8.36
CA SER A 261 -9.75 19.28 -7.28
C SER A 261 -8.95 19.11 -6.00
N GLN A 262 -9.48 19.58 -4.88
CA GLN A 262 -8.90 19.39 -3.54
C GLN A 262 -10.02 18.97 -2.56
N ALA A 263 -9.79 17.94 -1.76
CA ALA A 263 -10.71 17.56 -0.68
C ALA A 263 -9.96 17.41 0.64
N ASN A 264 -10.54 17.91 1.73
CA ASN A 264 -10.02 17.76 3.08
C ASN A 264 -11.10 17.07 3.91
N LEU A 265 -10.82 15.85 4.35
CA LEU A 265 -11.65 15.02 5.20
C LEU A 265 -11.04 14.99 6.61
N THR A 266 -11.79 15.45 7.60
CA THR A 266 -11.42 15.38 9.01
C THR A 266 -12.39 14.46 9.72
N THR A 267 -11.86 13.48 10.45
CA THR A 267 -12.63 12.59 11.32
C THR A 267 -12.22 12.84 12.78
N GLN A 268 -13.18 13.22 13.62
CA GLN A 268 -12.99 13.45 15.05
C GLN A 268 -13.78 12.43 15.84
N VAL A 269 -13.18 11.89 16.89
CA VAL A 269 -13.83 10.92 17.78
C VAL A 269 -13.99 11.55 19.15
N GLU A 270 -15.24 11.61 19.62
CA GLU A 270 -15.62 12.16 20.92
C GLU A 270 -16.45 11.11 21.68
N GLY A 271 -15.81 10.42 22.63
CA GLY A 271 -16.44 9.32 23.37
C GLY A 271 -16.87 8.17 22.45
N ASP A 272 -18.18 7.98 22.31
CA ASP A 272 -18.80 6.95 21.46
C ASP A 272 -19.28 7.50 20.11
N THR A 273 -19.05 8.78 19.85
CA THR A 273 -19.51 9.47 18.63
C THR A 273 -18.38 9.83 17.69
N VAL A 274 -18.72 9.96 16.42
CA VAL A 274 -17.80 10.31 15.32
C VAL A 274 -18.36 11.50 14.56
N ASN A 275 -17.52 12.53 14.38
CA ASN A 275 -17.79 13.66 13.51
C ASN A 275 -16.97 13.51 12.22
N ILE A 276 -17.61 13.74 11.07
CA ILE A 276 -17.00 13.65 9.73
C ILE A 276 -17.21 14.97 9.01
N ILE A 277 -16.12 15.69 8.75
CA ILE A 277 -16.12 17.00 8.09
C ILE A 277 -15.40 16.85 6.75
N ASN A 278 -16.09 17.10 5.64
CA ASN A 278 -15.52 17.07 4.30
C ASN A 278 -15.61 18.44 3.63
N LYS A 279 -14.48 19.01 3.22
CA LYS A 279 -14.39 20.28 2.49
C LYS A 279 -13.77 20.05 1.13
N THR A 280 -14.52 20.28 0.06
CA THR A 280 -14.06 20.07 -1.32
C THR A 280 -14.05 21.37 -2.11
N ASN A 281 -12.98 21.60 -2.87
CA ASN A 281 -12.82 22.72 -3.79
C ASN A 281 -12.44 22.17 -5.18
N LEU A 282 -13.04 22.73 -6.22
CA LEU A 282 -12.79 22.41 -7.62
C LEU A 282 -12.72 23.72 -8.38
N ASP A 283 -11.60 24.02 -9.04
CA ASP A 283 -11.39 25.32 -9.70
C ASP A 283 -12.13 25.41 -11.05
N GLU A 284 -12.12 24.34 -11.83
CA GLU A 284 -12.85 24.26 -13.10
C GLU A 284 -13.59 22.93 -13.25
N LEU A 285 -14.90 23.00 -13.44
CA LEU A 285 -15.74 21.89 -13.85
C LEU A 285 -16.18 22.08 -15.30
N HIS A 286 -15.91 21.12 -16.18
CA HIS A 286 -16.47 21.11 -17.53
C HIS A 286 -17.37 19.89 -17.71
N ILE A 287 -18.57 20.11 -18.26
CA ILE A 287 -19.49 19.04 -18.64
C ILE A 287 -19.84 19.23 -20.12
N ASN A 288 -19.57 18.20 -20.93
CA ASN A 288 -19.80 18.19 -22.38
C ASN A 288 -19.22 19.43 -23.08
N GLY A 289 -18.00 19.83 -22.69
CA GLY A 289 -17.29 20.99 -23.24
C GLY A 289 -17.71 22.35 -22.67
N ASN A 290 -18.77 22.42 -21.86
CA ASN A 290 -19.19 23.66 -21.21
C ASN A 290 -18.47 23.84 -19.88
N ASN A 291 -17.75 24.95 -19.73
CA ASN A 291 -17.12 25.32 -18.46
C ASN A 291 -18.18 25.88 -17.49
N LEU A 292 -18.43 25.15 -16.40
CA LEU A 292 -19.34 25.53 -15.32
C LEU A 292 -18.65 26.30 -14.19
N GLY A 293 -17.33 26.52 -14.31
CA GLY A 293 -16.54 27.30 -13.37
C GLY A 293 -16.21 26.55 -12.08
N LYS A 294 -16.08 27.32 -11.00
CA LYS A 294 -15.62 26.84 -9.69
C LYS A 294 -16.75 26.23 -8.87
N VAL A 295 -16.47 25.12 -8.18
CA VAL A 295 -17.37 24.48 -7.23
C VAL A 295 -16.68 24.33 -5.87
N THR A 296 -17.32 24.82 -4.81
CA THR A 296 -16.89 24.60 -3.42
C THR A 296 -18.06 24.00 -2.64
N ASN A 297 -17.79 22.96 -1.86
CA ASN A 297 -18.79 22.27 -1.04
C ASN A 297 -18.20 21.91 0.33
N ASN A 298 -19.00 22.05 1.38
CA ASN A 298 -18.67 21.65 2.73
C ASN A 298 -19.81 20.77 3.24
N VAL A 299 -19.50 19.54 3.63
CA VAL A 299 -20.46 18.58 4.20
C VAL A 299 -19.97 18.16 5.57
N GLU A 300 -20.86 18.17 6.55
CA GLU A 300 -20.54 17.83 7.92
C GLU A 300 -21.62 16.90 8.47
N PHE A 301 -21.16 15.79 9.04
CA PHE A 301 -22.00 14.86 9.79
C PHE A 301 -21.48 14.80 11.23
N ASN A 302 -22.33 15.19 12.18
CA ASN A 302 -21.98 15.30 13.58
C ASN A 302 -22.70 14.27 14.44
N HIS A 303 -22.05 13.83 15.51
CA HIS A 303 -22.56 12.89 16.49
C HIS A 303 -23.05 11.58 15.90
N ILE A 304 -22.36 11.04 14.88
CA ILE A 304 -22.67 9.72 14.36
C ILE A 304 -22.32 8.70 15.46
N ASP A 305 -23.24 7.82 15.83
CA ASP A 305 -22.93 6.70 16.73
C ASP A 305 -21.84 5.82 16.10
N GLY A 306 -20.69 5.69 16.78
CA GLY A 306 -19.53 5.01 16.22
C GLY A 306 -19.72 3.50 16.05
N ASN A 307 -20.57 2.86 16.86
CA ASN A 307 -20.91 1.44 16.69
C ASN A 307 -21.79 1.24 15.47
N ALA A 308 -22.80 2.09 15.28
CA ALA A 308 -23.65 2.08 14.09
C ALA A 308 -22.85 2.36 12.82
N LEU A 309 -21.91 3.32 12.85
CA LEU A 309 -21.02 3.59 11.73
C LEU A 309 -20.10 2.41 11.40
N GLN A 310 -19.50 1.78 12.42
CA GLN A 310 -18.68 0.57 12.23
C GLN A 310 -19.50 -0.58 11.63
N GLU A 311 -20.76 -0.75 12.05
CA GLU A 311 -21.64 -1.78 11.51
C GLU A 311 -22.05 -1.50 10.06
N LEU A 312 -22.36 -0.25 9.73
CA LEU A 312 -22.59 0.16 8.33
C LEU A 312 -21.36 -0.15 7.46
N LEU A 313 -20.15 0.15 7.95
CA LEU A 313 -18.91 -0.15 7.24
C LEU A 313 -18.69 -1.67 7.08
N ASN A 314 -19.06 -2.48 8.08
CA ASN A 314 -19.05 -3.95 7.96
C ASN A 314 -19.97 -4.42 6.82
N ILE A 315 -21.19 -3.89 6.75
CA ILE A 315 -22.18 -4.21 5.70
C ILE A 315 -21.64 -3.81 4.32
N LEU A 316 -21.09 -2.61 4.17
CA LEU A 316 -20.51 -2.16 2.90
C LEU A 316 -19.34 -3.04 2.44
N VAL A 317 -18.49 -3.46 3.38
CA VAL A 317 -17.42 -4.43 3.11
C VAL A 317 -17.98 -5.78 2.68
N ALA A 318 -19.06 -6.26 3.31
CA ALA A 318 -19.71 -7.52 2.94
C ALA A 318 -20.35 -7.45 1.53
N ILE A 319 -21.04 -6.36 1.19
CA ILE A 319 -21.61 -6.14 -0.14
C ILE A 319 -20.50 -6.15 -1.22
N GLY A 320 -19.39 -5.46 -0.96
CA GLY A 320 -18.26 -5.44 -1.89
C GLY A 320 -17.59 -6.81 -2.09
N LYS A 321 -17.72 -7.74 -1.13
CA LYS A 321 -17.29 -9.14 -1.30
C LYS A 321 -18.30 -9.92 -2.13
N ALA A 322 -19.59 -9.76 -1.87
CA ALA A 322 -20.63 -10.49 -2.58
C ALA A 322 -20.60 -10.21 -4.09
N ASP A 323 -20.29 -8.99 -4.55
CA ASP A 323 -20.17 -8.71 -6.00
C ASP A 323 -18.97 -9.44 -6.66
N SER A 324 -17.93 -9.78 -5.88
CA SER A 324 -16.82 -10.61 -6.37
C SER A 324 -17.19 -12.11 -6.49
N GLU A 325 -18.21 -12.57 -5.77
CA GLU A 325 -18.65 -13.98 -5.73
C GLU A 325 -20.02 -14.24 -6.38
N CYS A 326 -20.86 -13.21 -6.56
CA CYS A 326 -22.30 -13.34 -6.75
C CYS A 326 -22.88 -12.44 -7.85
N LEU A 327 -23.32 -13.11 -8.93
CA LEU A 327 -24.66 -13.02 -9.52
C LEU A 327 -24.98 -12.27 -10.82
N TYR A 328 -24.03 -11.79 -11.64
CA TYR A 328 -24.37 -11.44 -13.04
C TYR A 328 -23.47 -12.00 -14.14
N LEU A 329 -22.45 -12.80 -13.82
CA LEU A 329 -21.51 -13.31 -14.83
C LEU A 329 -21.35 -14.84 -14.88
N LYS A 330 -22.33 -15.62 -14.39
CA LYS A 330 -22.35 -17.09 -14.61
C LYS A 330 -22.39 -17.47 -16.10
N HIS A 331 -22.96 -16.61 -16.96
CA HIS A 331 -22.92 -16.81 -18.41
C HIS A 331 -21.62 -16.29 -19.05
N TRP A 332 -20.94 -15.32 -18.41
CA TRP A 332 -19.81 -14.59 -18.99
C TRP A 332 -18.45 -15.24 -18.68
N CYS A 333 -18.26 -15.76 -17.45
CA CYS A 333 -17.03 -16.46 -17.07
C CYS A 333 -16.83 -17.80 -17.80
N LYS A 334 -17.87 -18.35 -18.45
CA LYS A 334 -17.71 -19.56 -19.28
C LYS A 334 -17.04 -19.28 -20.62
N ASN A 335 -17.07 -18.04 -21.11
CA ASN A 335 -16.65 -17.72 -22.49
C ASN A 335 -15.40 -16.84 -22.61
N TYR A 336 -14.86 -16.28 -21.53
CA TYR A 336 -13.66 -15.44 -21.60
C TYR A 336 -12.46 -16.00 -20.84
N ASN A 337 -11.36 -16.10 -21.59
CA ASN A 337 -10.16 -16.87 -21.32
C ASN A 337 -9.36 -16.36 -20.10
N LYS A 338 -8.79 -17.30 -19.34
CA LYS A 338 -8.27 -17.18 -17.96
C LYS A 338 -7.05 -16.25 -17.70
N GLN A 339 -6.70 -15.28 -18.56
CA GLN A 339 -5.39 -14.60 -18.44
C GLN A 339 -5.38 -13.18 -17.84
N ALA A 340 -6.51 -12.48 -17.66
CA ALA A 340 -6.50 -11.10 -17.15
C ALA A 340 -6.88 -10.95 -15.65
N TRP A 341 -7.15 -12.05 -14.93
CA TRP A 341 -7.73 -11.99 -13.59
C TRP A 341 -6.78 -11.61 -12.42
N PRO A 342 -5.44 -11.85 -12.43
CA PRO A 342 -4.65 -11.70 -11.20
C PRO A 342 -4.43 -10.25 -10.75
N LEU A 343 -4.71 -9.22 -11.57
CA LEU A 343 -4.38 -7.83 -11.23
C LEU A 343 -5.35 -7.14 -10.26
N ARG A 344 -6.63 -7.55 -10.23
CA ARG A 344 -7.64 -6.89 -9.36
C ARG A 344 -7.50 -7.25 -7.87
N ILE A 345 -6.83 -8.35 -7.53
CA ILE A 345 -6.67 -8.78 -6.12
C ILE A 345 -5.39 -8.19 -5.49
N ILE A 346 -4.37 -7.89 -6.29
CA ILE A 346 -3.08 -7.43 -5.79
C ILE A 346 -3.13 -5.97 -5.29
N SER A 347 -4.04 -5.13 -5.81
CA SER A 347 -3.92 -3.67 -5.63
C SER A 347 -4.46 -3.06 -4.32
N LEU A 348 -5.25 -3.75 -3.49
CA LEU A 348 -5.85 -3.09 -2.29
C LEU A 348 -5.73 -3.81 -0.95
N LYS A 349 -5.46 -5.13 -0.90
CA LYS A 349 -5.57 -5.90 0.37
C LYS A 349 -4.26 -6.39 0.99
N LEU A 350 -3.12 -6.35 0.28
CA LEU A 350 -1.88 -6.97 0.76
C LEU A 350 -0.93 -6.01 1.51
N SER A 351 -0.96 -4.71 1.24
CA SER A 351 0.00 -3.77 1.86
C SER A 351 -0.45 -3.15 3.18
N LEU A 352 -1.76 -2.91 3.38
CA LEU A 352 -2.24 -2.20 4.58
C LEU A 352 -2.40 -3.09 5.84
N PRO A 353 -3.02 -4.29 5.78
CA PRO A 353 -3.21 -5.13 6.95
C PRO A 353 -1.90 -5.73 7.49
N LEU A 354 -0.99 -6.11 6.57
CA LEU A 354 0.34 -6.64 6.90
C LEU A 354 1.17 -5.61 7.67
N PHE A 355 1.04 -4.33 7.30
CA PHE A 355 1.78 -3.22 7.87
C PHE A 355 1.14 -2.66 9.15
N LEU A 356 -0.19 -2.53 9.19
CA LEU A 356 -0.94 -2.12 10.39
C LEU A 356 -0.85 -3.16 11.52
N PHE A 357 -0.69 -4.45 11.20
CA PHE A 357 -0.55 -5.48 12.22
C PHE A 357 0.80 -5.45 12.95
N LEU A 358 1.90 -5.25 12.22
CA LEU A 358 3.22 -5.06 12.84
C LEU A 358 3.20 -3.90 13.85
N MET A 359 2.34 -2.89 13.64
CA MET A 359 2.13 -1.79 14.59
C MET A 359 1.27 -2.14 15.81
N LYS A 360 0.25 -3.00 15.68
CA LYS A 360 -0.73 -3.24 16.76
C LYS A 360 -0.15 -4.02 17.95
N LYS A 361 1.00 -4.70 17.79
CA LYS A 361 1.56 -5.60 18.81
C LYS A 361 3.03 -5.40 19.17
N ALA A 362 3.70 -4.37 18.66
CA ALA A 362 5.02 -3.97 19.14
C ALA A 362 4.94 -3.30 20.55
N LYS A 363 4.37 -4.00 21.54
CA LYS A 363 4.57 -3.68 22.96
C LYS A 363 5.92 -4.27 23.37
N TRP A 364 6.99 -3.55 23.07
CA TRP A 364 8.34 -3.87 23.52
C TRP A 364 8.36 -3.80 25.06
N HIS A 365 8.37 -4.95 25.73
CA HIS A 365 8.75 -5.01 27.14
C HIS A 365 10.25 -5.26 27.18
N TRP A 366 11.01 -4.19 27.45
CA TRP A 366 12.37 -4.34 27.93
C TRP A 366 12.31 -4.68 29.42
N ILE A 367 12.90 -5.80 29.79
CA ILE A 367 13.48 -6.01 31.13
C ILE A 367 14.99 -5.91 30.97
#